data_AF-A0A1Z4GRY9-F1
#
_entry.id   AF-A0A1Z4GRY9-F1
#
_cell.length_a   1.000
_cell.length_b   1.000
_cell.length_c   1.000
_cell.angle_alpha   90.00
_cell.angle_beta   90.00
_cell.angle_gamma   90.00
#
_symmetry.space_group_name_H-M   'P 1'
#
loop_
_entity.id
_entity.type
_entity.pdbx_description
1 polymer ?
#
loop_
_entity_poly.entity_id
_entity_poly.type
_entity_poly.pdbx_seq_one_letter_code
_entity_poly.pdbx_strand_id
1 'polypeptide(L)'
;MTCAIITLERCWYLSPPWGQQMPSLEVNLSEKVYLTDSKTFGYCCGVLWQEEGWVYTFTVDRSITYATKHKIIGTGQVQSTYMRKPAFVLGDRIMLRFDSHATKQRLILGIVLVNNVWFYVVELMSPALVRPLAASVRFPLVGETDLIRVHV
;
A
#
# COMPACT_ATOMS: atom_id res chain seq x y z
N MET A 1 -14.74 33.65 -18.08
CA MET A 1 -15.65 32.58 -18.57
C MET A 1 -15.58 31.41 -17.60
N THR A 2 -16.64 31.29 -16.81
CA THR A 2 -17.17 30.08 -16.15
C THR A 2 -16.74 28.76 -16.80
N CYS A 3 -16.34 27.70 -16.10
CA CYS A 3 -16.17 27.48 -14.66
C CYS A 3 -15.40 26.13 -14.52
N ALA A 4 -14.08 26.12 -14.43
CA ALA A 4 -13.26 25.80 -13.25
C ALA A 4 -13.66 24.58 -12.37
N ILE A 5 -14.92 24.14 -12.35
CA ILE A 5 -15.49 23.04 -11.53
C ILE A 5 -15.46 21.68 -12.27
N ILE A 6 -15.39 21.68 -13.61
CA ILE A 6 -15.58 20.47 -14.45
C ILE A 6 -14.33 19.55 -14.48
N THR A 7 -13.18 20.09 -14.07
CA THR A 7 -11.87 19.42 -13.80
C THR A 7 -11.71 19.04 -12.32
N LEU A 8 -12.60 19.52 -11.45
CA LEU A 8 -12.50 19.53 -9.98
C LEU A 8 -12.94 18.20 -9.34
N GLU A 9 -13.54 17.31 -10.12
CA GLU A 9 -14.03 16.00 -9.69
C GLU A 9 -13.50 14.82 -10.52
N ARG A 10 -12.71 15.08 -11.57
CA ARG A 10 -12.25 14.05 -12.50
C ARG A 10 -11.23 13.11 -11.86
N CYS A 11 -11.81 12.14 -11.15
CA CYS A 11 -11.28 10.90 -10.59
C CYS A 11 -10.56 11.07 -9.23
N TRP A 12 -11.31 11.42 -8.19
CA TRP A 12 -10.93 11.59 -6.77
C TRP A 12 -10.03 10.53 -6.10
N TYR A 13 -9.68 9.47 -6.80
CA TYR A 13 -8.34 8.90 -6.97
C TYR A 13 -8.40 7.37 -7.03
N LEU A 14 -7.83 6.84 -8.12
CA LEU A 14 -7.62 5.43 -8.47
C LEU A 14 -6.37 5.42 -9.37
N SER A 15 -5.18 5.56 -8.77
CA SER A 15 -3.91 5.82 -9.48
C SER A 15 -3.66 4.97 -10.73
N PRO A 16 -3.30 5.50 -11.93
CA PRO A 16 -2.76 4.66 -12.99
C PRO A 16 -1.50 3.90 -12.54
N PRO A 17 -1.33 2.62 -12.96
CA PRO A 17 -2.17 1.90 -13.92
C PRO A 17 -3.35 1.12 -13.28
N TRP A 18 -3.92 1.61 -12.18
CA TRP A 18 -4.85 0.82 -11.37
C TRP A 18 -6.28 1.08 -11.85
N GLY A 19 -6.91 -0.03 -12.25
CA GLY A 19 -8.00 -0.07 -13.24
C GLY A 19 -7.69 -1.10 -14.34
N GLN A 20 -6.41 -1.45 -14.52
CA GLN A 20 -5.95 -2.67 -15.21
C GLN A 20 -5.47 -3.73 -14.20
N GLN A 21 -4.80 -4.78 -14.70
CA GLN A 21 -4.20 -5.85 -13.90
C GLN A 21 -3.09 -5.29 -13.00
N MET A 22 -3.24 -5.45 -11.69
CA MET A 22 -2.24 -5.06 -10.70
C MET A 22 -0.95 -5.88 -10.92
N PRO A 23 0.25 -5.26 -10.88
CA PRO A 23 1.50 -5.98 -11.03
C PRO A 23 1.61 -7.07 -9.94
N SER A 24 2.03 -8.26 -10.34
CA SER A 24 2.18 -9.37 -9.41
C SER A 24 3.14 -9.01 -8.28
N LEU A 25 2.80 -9.45 -7.08
CA LEU A 25 3.73 -9.44 -5.97
C LEU A 25 4.81 -10.49 -6.21
N GLU A 26 6.05 -10.13 -5.89
CA GLU A 26 7.21 -11.01 -5.97
C GLU A 26 7.26 -11.96 -4.77
N VAL A 27 6.73 -11.50 -3.63
CA VAL A 27 6.69 -12.25 -2.37
C VAL A 27 5.36 -12.00 -1.66
N ASN A 28 4.86 -13.01 -0.98
CA ASN A 28 3.61 -12.92 -0.23
C ASN A 28 3.83 -12.25 1.14
N LEU A 29 2.76 -11.71 1.71
CA LEU A 29 2.76 -11.33 3.12
C LEU A 29 3.05 -12.56 3.98
N SER A 30 3.84 -12.37 5.03
CA SER A 30 4.37 -13.41 5.92
C SER A 30 5.28 -14.43 5.25
N GLU A 31 5.66 -14.24 3.99
CA GLU A 31 6.68 -15.06 3.36
C GLU A 31 8.07 -14.77 3.94
N LYS A 32 8.82 -15.84 4.24
CA LYS A 32 10.24 -15.74 4.54
C LYS A 32 10.98 -15.37 3.26
N VAL A 33 11.85 -14.38 3.33
CA VAL A 33 12.64 -13.92 2.19
C VAL A 33 14.11 -13.83 2.57
N TYR A 34 14.97 -13.97 1.58
CA TYR A 34 16.38 -13.62 1.72
C TYR A 34 16.61 -12.21 1.15
N LEU A 35 17.18 -11.32 1.96
CA LEU A 35 17.55 -9.97 1.58
C LEU A 35 19.01 -9.96 1.10
N THR A 36 19.23 -9.62 -0.17
CA THR A 36 20.56 -9.74 -0.80
C THR A 36 21.57 -8.74 -0.25
N ASP A 37 21.10 -7.52 0.06
CA ASP A 37 21.97 -6.43 0.51
C ASP A 37 22.57 -6.70 1.90
N SER A 38 21.73 -7.15 2.84
CA SER A 38 22.12 -7.44 4.22
C SER A 38 22.54 -8.90 4.44
N LYS A 39 22.37 -9.76 3.43
CA LYS A 39 22.67 -11.21 3.48
C LYS A 39 22.00 -11.92 4.65
N THR A 40 20.75 -11.57 4.93
CA THR A 40 19.99 -12.12 6.06
C THR A 40 18.58 -12.53 5.63
N PHE A 41 17.93 -13.34 6.47
CA PHE A 41 16.53 -13.68 6.29
C PHE A 41 15.63 -12.72 7.05
N GLY A 42 14.49 -12.41 6.43
CA GLY A 42 13.42 -11.66 7.06
C GLY A 42 12.07 -12.24 6.70
N TYR A 43 11.02 -11.71 7.32
CA TYR A 43 9.65 -12.01 6.95
C TYR A 43 9.01 -10.79 6.33
N CYS A 44 8.38 -10.96 5.17
CA CYS A 44 7.58 -9.92 4.54
C CYS A 44 6.44 -9.55 5.49
N CYS A 45 6.48 -8.34 6.03
CA CYS A 45 5.44 -7.82 6.91
C CYS A 45 4.63 -6.73 6.21
N GLY A 46 5.03 -6.29 5.03
CA GLY A 46 4.22 -5.35 4.28
C GLY A 46 4.67 -5.16 2.85
N VAL A 47 3.80 -4.57 2.06
CA VAL A 47 4.08 -4.15 0.70
C VAL A 47 3.33 -2.87 0.43
N LEU A 48 3.97 -1.94 -0.26
CA LEU A 48 3.39 -0.66 -0.66
C LEU A 48 3.82 -0.32 -2.08
N TRP A 49 2.92 0.32 -2.83
CA TRP A 49 3.22 0.87 -4.13
C TRP A 49 3.83 2.26 -3.98
N GLN A 50 5.01 2.45 -4.55
CA GLN A 50 5.68 3.75 -4.58
C GLN A 50 6.27 3.99 -5.97
N GLU A 51 5.97 5.18 -6.52
CA GLU A 51 6.53 5.74 -7.76
C GLU A 51 6.41 4.79 -8.96
N GLU A 52 7.34 3.85 -9.09
CA GLU A 52 7.47 2.95 -10.23
C GLU A 52 7.32 1.45 -9.86
N GLY A 53 7.05 1.10 -8.60
CA GLY A 53 6.86 -0.31 -8.24
C GLY A 53 6.58 -0.63 -6.78
N TRP A 54 6.63 -1.94 -6.50
CA TRP A 54 6.47 -2.48 -5.16
C TRP A 54 7.72 -2.24 -4.30
N VAL A 55 7.50 -1.63 -3.15
CA VAL A 55 8.44 -1.57 -2.03
C VAL A 55 7.92 -2.50 -0.95
N TYR A 56 8.75 -3.43 -0.54
CA TYR A 56 8.43 -4.42 0.47
C TYR A 56 9.03 -4.03 1.81
N THR A 57 8.30 -4.35 2.87
CA THR A 57 8.68 -4.10 4.27
C THR A 57 8.92 -5.44 4.94
N PHE A 58 10.06 -5.58 5.62
CA PHE A 58 10.50 -6.82 6.23
C PHE A 58 10.79 -6.64 7.70
N THR A 59 10.39 -7.62 8.50
CA THR A 59 10.87 -7.75 9.88
C THR A 59 12.11 -8.63 9.87
N VAL A 60 13.24 -8.07 10.32
CA VAL A 60 14.53 -8.73 10.49
C VAL A 60 15.01 -8.42 11.89
N ASP A 61 15.23 -9.43 12.74
CA ASP A 61 15.75 -9.24 14.11
C ASP A 61 15.05 -8.12 14.91
N ARG A 62 13.72 -8.07 14.84
CA ARG A 62 12.85 -7.04 15.47
C ARG A 62 13.01 -5.62 14.91
N SER A 63 13.76 -5.44 13.83
CA SER A 63 13.89 -4.20 13.09
C SER A 63 13.09 -4.26 11.79
N ILE A 64 12.65 -3.10 11.31
CA ILE A 64 11.97 -2.96 10.03
C ILE A 64 12.97 -2.53 8.96
N THR A 65 12.96 -3.22 7.82
CA THR A 65 13.80 -2.91 6.66
C THR A 65 12.95 -2.84 5.40
N TYR A 66 13.34 -2.00 4.45
CA TYR A 66 12.66 -1.83 3.17
C TYR A 66 13.53 -2.33 2.03
N ALA A 67 12.93 -3.01 1.05
CA ALA A 67 13.63 -3.42 -0.16
C ALA A 67 12.70 -3.47 -1.38
N THR A 68 13.27 -3.33 -2.56
CA THR A 68 12.57 -3.53 -3.84
C THR A 68 12.78 -4.96 -4.33
N LYS A 69 12.05 -5.35 -5.38
CA LYS A 69 12.15 -6.70 -5.99
C LYS A 69 13.56 -7.16 -6.33
N HIS A 70 14.44 -6.23 -6.71
CA HIS A 70 15.81 -6.54 -7.14
C HIS A 70 16.72 -6.96 -5.99
N LYS A 71 16.25 -6.82 -4.74
CA LYS A 71 17.02 -7.04 -3.52
C LYS A 71 16.46 -8.17 -2.65
N ILE A 72 15.48 -8.90 -3.17
CA ILE A 72 14.77 -9.95 -2.44
C ILE A 72 14.78 -11.24 -3.24
N ILE A 73 14.87 -12.36 -2.53
CA ILE A 73 14.63 -13.69 -3.06
C ILE A 73 13.54 -14.32 -2.21
N GLY A 74 12.38 -14.56 -2.81
CA GLY A 74 11.27 -15.28 -2.20
C GLY A 74 11.66 -16.74 -1.95
N THR A 75 11.21 -17.28 -0.81
CA THR A 75 11.46 -18.69 -0.48
C THR A 75 10.21 -19.55 -0.64
N GLY A 76 9.04 -18.94 -0.86
CA GLY A 76 7.74 -19.61 -0.84
C GLY A 76 7.29 -20.10 0.54
N GLN A 77 8.11 -19.94 1.58
CA GLN A 77 7.79 -20.37 2.94
C GLN A 77 6.97 -19.29 3.65
N VAL A 78 5.64 -19.42 3.62
CA VAL A 78 4.73 -18.51 4.32
C VAL A 78 4.59 -18.92 5.78
N GLN A 79 4.83 -17.98 6.69
CA GLN A 79 4.65 -18.22 8.12
C GLN A 79 3.16 -18.41 8.44
N SER A 80 2.81 -19.62 8.88
CA SER A 80 1.45 -19.98 9.34
C SER A 80 1.18 -19.50 10.77
N THR A 81 1.48 -18.24 11.07
CA THR A 81 1.06 -17.64 12.34
C THR A 81 -0.47 -17.52 12.33
N TYR A 82 -1.14 -17.69 13.48
CA TYR A 82 -2.57 -17.37 13.65
C TYR A 82 -2.80 -15.86 13.49
N MET A 83 -2.66 -15.39 12.26
CA MET A 83 -2.80 -14.00 11.90
C MET A 83 -4.16 -13.85 11.26
N ARG A 84 -4.96 -12.93 11.81
CA ARG A 84 -6.22 -12.53 11.18
C ARG A 84 -5.90 -12.06 9.77
N LYS A 85 -6.62 -12.55 8.76
CA LYS A 85 -6.46 -12.07 7.38
C LYS A 85 -6.71 -10.56 7.34
N PRO A 86 -6.00 -9.80 6.50
CA PRO A 86 -6.28 -8.38 6.36
C PRO A 86 -7.72 -8.19 5.88
N ALA A 87 -8.44 -7.26 6.50
CA ALA A 87 -9.83 -6.95 6.14
C ALA A 87 -9.96 -6.32 4.74
N PHE A 88 -8.87 -5.78 4.22
CA PHE A 88 -8.77 -5.22 2.90
C PHE A 88 -7.50 -5.70 2.16
N VAL A 89 -7.56 -5.70 0.83
CA VAL A 89 -6.47 -6.11 -0.07
C VAL A 89 -5.97 -4.93 -0.91
N LEU A 90 -4.79 -5.09 -1.53
CA LEU A 90 -4.24 -4.08 -2.44
C LEU A 90 -5.22 -3.83 -3.58
N GLY A 91 -5.44 -2.56 -3.91
CA GLY A 91 -6.40 -2.16 -4.94
C GLY A 91 -7.87 -2.16 -4.48
N ASP A 92 -8.17 -2.51 -3.22
CA ASP A 92 -9.52 -2.33 -2.69
C ASP A 92 -9.91 -0.85 -2.70
N ARG A 93 -11.18 -0.59 -3.08
CA ARG A 93 -11.79 0.73 -3.00
C ARG A 93 -12.37 0.96 -1.61
N ILE A 94 -11.97 2.06 -0.99
CA ILE A 94 -12.37 2.42 0.37
C ILE A 94 -12.81 3.89 0.47
N MET A 95 -13.50 4.20 1.57
CA MET A 95 -13.75 5.55 2.05
C MET A 95 -13.19 5.68 3.48
N LEU A 96 -12.72 6.88 3.84
CA LEU A 96 -12.28 7.19 5.20
C LEU A 96 -13.49 7.59 6.06
N ARG A 97 -13.57 7.06 7.28
CA ARG A 97 -14.72 7.23 8.18
C ARG A 97 -14.87 8.65 8.74
N PHE A 98 -13.77 9.37 8.94
CA PHE A 98 -13.74 10.63 9.71
C PHE A 98 -13.57 11.90 8.88
N ASP A 99 -13.49 11.79 7.55
CA ASP A 99 -13.27 12.96 6.71
C ASP A 99 -14.61 13.57 6.28
N SER A 100 -14.78 14.88 6.42
CA SER A 100 -15.88 15.65 5.81
C SER A 100 -15.94 15.49 4.28
N HIS A 101 -14.86 14.96 3.70
CA HIS A 101 -14.77 14.47 2.33
C HIS A 101 -15.17 13.00 2.16
N ALA A 102 -15.98 12.44 3.06
CA ALA A 102 -16.40 11.02 3.08
C ALA A 102 -16.85 10.50 1.71
N THR A 103 -17.40 11.33 0.83
CA THR A 103 -17.81 10.95 -0.54
C THR A 103 -16.67 10.58 -1.49
N LYS A 104 -15.40 10.77 -1.11
CA LYS A 104 -14.26 10.54 -2.02
C LYS A 104 -13.65 9.14 -1.80
N GLN A 105 -13.80 8.25 -2.79
CA GLN A 105 -13.21 6.90 -2.79
C GLN A 105 -11.68 6.94 -2.96
N ARG A 106 -10.96 5.96 -2.41
CA ARG A 106 -9.50 5.78 -2.55
C ARG A 106 -9.13 4.33 -2.76
N LEU A 107 -7.89 4.09 -3.21
CA LEU A 107 -7.29 2.76 -3.24
C LEU A 107 -6.39 2.49 -2.05
N ILE A 108 -6.36 1.22 -1.66
CA ILE A 108 -5.30 0.68 -0.82
C ILE A 108 -4.06 0.42 -1.67
N LEU A 109 -3.06 1.27 -1.46
CA LEU A 109 -1.77 1.22 -2.14
C LEU A 109 -0.75 0.32 -1.42
N GLY A 110 -1.04 -0.04 -0.17
CA GLY A 110 -0.15 -0.86 0.62
C GLY A 110 -0.82 -1.46 1.84
N ILE A 111 -0.25 -2.56 2.30
CA ILE A 111 -0.69 -3.29 3.48
C ILE A 111 0.57 -3.56 4.31
N VAL A 112 0.53 -3.24 5.58
CA VAL A 112 1.64 -3.47 6.51
C VAL A 112 1.11 -4.05 7.81
N LEU A 113 1.78 -5.08 8.31
CA LEU A 113 1.57 -5.69 9.60
C LEU A 113 2.56 -5.09 10.60
N VAL A 114 2.03 -4.44 11.63
CA VAL A 114 2.83 -3.93 12.74
C VAL A 114 2.22 -4.44 14.03
N ASN A 115 3.02 -5.13 14.85
CA ASN A 115 2.56 -5.70 16.13
C ASN A 115 1.28 -6.54 16.02
N ASN A 116 1.19 -7.40 14.99
CA ASN A 116 0.02 -8.23 14.67
C ASN A 116 -1.26 -7.45 14.33
N VAL A 117 -1.16 -6.15 14.02
CA VAL A 117 -2.27 -5.31 13.57
C VAL A 117 -2.01 -4.86 12.15
N TRP A 118 -3.05 -4.95 11.31
CA TRP A 118 -2.99 -4.49 9.93
C TRP A 118 -3.20 -2.99 9.83
N PHE A 119 -2.31 -2.38 9.06
CA PHE A 119 -2.39 -1.00 8.65
C PHE A 119 -2.40 -0.92 7.13
N TYR A 120 -3.07 0.11 6.63
CA TYR A 120 -3.30 0.30 5.21
C TYR A 120 -2.71 1.62 4.78
N VAL A 121 -2.00 1.58 3.67
CA VAL A 121 -1.46 2.74 3.00
C VAL A 121 -2.49 3.15 1.96
N VAL A 122 -3.08 4.33 2.12
CA VAL A 122 -4.20 4.79 1.27
C VAL A 122 -3.75 5.90 0.32
N GLU A 123 -4.33 5.93 -0.85
CA GLU A 123 -4.13 7.03 -1.79
C GLU A 123 -4.64 8.37 -1.21
N LEU A 124 -3.84 9.43 -1.25
CA LEU A 124 -4.26 10.78 -0.78
C LEU A 124 -4.14 11.88 -1.83
N MET A 125 -3.33 11.66 -2.86
CA MET A 125 -3.01 12.68 -3.86
C MET A 125 -3.14 12.13 -5.27
N SER A 126 -3.37 13.04 -6.22
CA SER A 126 -3.45 12.67 -7.62
C SER A 126 -2.13 12.13 -8.13
N PRO A 127 -2.16 11.04 -8.90
CA PRO A 127 -1.04 10.64 -9.75
C PRO A 127 -0.71 11.72 -10.79
N ALA A 128 -1.69 12.53 -11.19
CA ALA A 128 -1.51 13.58 -12.19
C ALA A 128 -0.86 14.86 -11.62
N LEU A 129 -0.65 14.94 -10.30
CA LEU A 129 0.06 16.06 -9.69
C LEU A 129 1.58 15.79 -9.76
N VAL A 130 2.31 16.65 -10.47
CA VAL A 130 3.77 16.62 -10.53
C VAL A 130 4.32 16.83 -9.12
N ARG A 131 5.00 15.81 -8.58
CA ARG A 131 5.67 15.94 -7.29
C ARG A 131 6.84 16.90 -7.40
N PRO A 132 6.97 17.88 -6.49
CA PRO A 132 8.26 18.52 -6.27
C PRO A 132 9.28 17.43 -5.91
N LEU A 133 10.46 17.44 -6.53
CA LEU A 133 11.55 16.46 -6.31
C LEU A 133 11.95 16.27 -4.82
N ALA A 134 11.52 17.18 -3.94
CA ALA A 134 11.80 17.16 -2.50
C ALA A 134 10.58 16.82 -1.61
N ALA A 135 9.40 16.54 -2.18
CA ALA A 135 8.22 16.25 -1.38
C ALA A 135 8.20 14.77 -0.97
N SER A 136 8.19 14.50 0.34
CA SER A 136 8.00 13.16 0.87
C SER A 136 6.66 12.58 0.41
N VAL A 137 6.68 11.29 0.08
CA VAL A 137 5.48 10.55 -0.32
C VAL A 137 4.55 10.44 0.89
N ARG A 138 3.52 11.29 0.95
CA ARG A 138 2.54 11.27 2.05
C ARG A 138 1.40 10.34 1.71
N PHE A 139 1.59 9.06 1.95
CA PHE A 139 0.47 8.16 2.17
C PHE A 139 0.12 8.16 3.66
N PRO A 140 -1.16 8.17 4.05
CA PRO A 140 -1.54 7.99 5.43
C PRO A 140 -1.50 6.49 5.72
N LEU A 141 -0.88 6.15 6.85
CA LEU A 141 -1.01 4.83 7.42
C LEU A 141 -2.24 4.85 8.32
N VAL A 142 -3.28 4.11 7.96
CA VAL A 142 -4.57 4.10 8.68
C VAL A 142 -4.94 2.70 9.14
N GLY A 143 -5.71 2.63 10.23
CA GLY A 143 -6.19 1.36 10.77
C GLY A 143 -7.43 0.85 10.04
N GLU A 144 -7.74 -0.44 10.23
CA GLU A 144 -8.96 -1.08 9.72
C GLU A 144 -10.23 -0.31 10.13
N THR A 145 -10.27 0.21 11.36
CA THR A 145 -11.41 0.94 11.92
C THR A 145 -11.67 2.27 11.24
N ASP A 146 -10.71 2.81 10.51
CA ASP A 146 -10.85 4.13 9.89
C ASP A 146 -11.37 4.01 8.45
N LEU A 147 -11.56 2.78 7.97
CA LEU A 147 -11.90 2.43 6.61
C LEU A 147 -13.31 1.88 6.49
N ILE A 148 -13.92 2.15 5.34
CA ILE A 148 -15.22 1.63 4.91
C ILE A 148 -15.05 1.06 3.51
N ARG A 149 -15.42 -0.22 3.31
CA ARG A 149 -15.38 -0.87 2.00
C ARG A 149 -16.46 -0.28 1.09
N VAL A 150 -16.09 0.07 -0.13
CA VAL A 150 -17.03 0.47 -1.17
C VAL A 150 -17.31 -0.73 -2.07
N HIS A 151 -18.57 -1.13 -2.18
CA HIS A 151 -19.00 -2.14 -3.14
C HIS A 151 -19.46 -1.39 -4.40
N VAL A 152 -18.83 -1.69 -5.53
CA VAL A 152 -19.14 -1.11 -6.85
C VAL A 152 -19.73 -2.21 -7.73
#